data_AF-A0A3B9BN93-F1
#
_entry.id   AF-A0A3B9BN93-F1
#
_cell.length_a   1.000
_cell.length_b   1.000
_cell.length_c   1.000
_cell.angle_alpha   90.00
_cell.angle_beta   90.00
_cell.angle_gamma   90.00
#
_symmetry.space_group_name_H-M   'P 1'
#
loop_
_entity.id
_entity.type
_entity.pdbx_description
1 polymer ?
#
loop_
_entity_poly.entity_id
_entity_poly.type
_entity_poly.pdbx_seq_one_letter_code
_entity_poly.pdbx_strand_id
1 'polypeptide(L)' 'IAEASGRITAATAPAIAGSGVDLISCGWITHSAPCLDVGMDFDQLTAF' A
#
# COMPACT_ATOMS: atom_id res chain seq x y z
N ILE A 1 0.97 16.44 -18.16
CA ILE A 1 0.85 15.53 -17.01
C ILE A 1 2.26 15.12 -16.61
N ALA A 2 2.66 15.40 -15.37
CA ALA A 2 3.96 15.10 -14.80
C ALA A 2 3.86 13.90 -13.86
N GLU A 3 4.76 12.94 -14.03
CA GLU A 3 4.78 11.70 -13.24
C GLU A 3 6.15 11.56 -12.55
N ALA A 4 6.14 11.18 -11.27
CA ALA A 4 7.32 10.75 -10.54
C ALA A 4 7.36 9.22 -10.40
N SER A 5 8.54 8.62 -10.63
CA SER A 5 8.77 7.18 -10.52
C SER A 5 10.17 6.88 -9.99
N GLY A 6 10.39 5.64 -9.53
CA GLY A 6 11.71 5.14 -9.11
C GLY A 6 12.04 5.35 -7.62
N ARG A 7 12.40 4.24 -6.94
CA ARG A 7 12.83 4.21 -5.51
C ARG A 7 11.91 4.95 -4.53
N ILE A 8 10.63 5.08 -4.86
CA ILE A 8 9.61 5.67 -3.97
C ILE A 8 9.33 4.70 -2.83
N THR A 9 9.17 5.25 -1.63
CA THR A 9 8.82 4.53 -0.41
C THR A 9 7.63 5.24 0.24
N ALA A 10 6.96 4.59 1.21
CA ALA A 10 5.91 5.24 1.98
C ALA A 10 6.38 6.53 2.68
N ALA A 11 7.67 6.59 3.08
CA ALA A 11 8.25 7.76 3.72
C ALA A 11 8.53 8.92 2.73
N THR A 12 8.88 8.63 1.48
CA THR A 12 9.24 9.65 0.48
C THR A 12 8.05 10.14 -0.35
N ALA A 13 7.00 9.33 -0.47
CA ALA A 13 5.82 9.65 -1.29
C ALA A 13 5.16 11.00 -0.93
N PRO A 14 5.01 11.42 0.34
CA PRO A 14 4.37 12.70 0.66
C PRO A 14 5.15 13.92 0.16
N ALA A 15 6.49 13.91 0.31
CA ALA A 15 7.34 15.00 -0.17
C ALA A 15 7.33 15.10 -1.70
N ILE A 16 7.30 13.95 -2.39
CA ILE A 16 7.21 13.88 -3.86
C ILE A 16 5.84 14.38 -4.33
N ALA A 17 4.74 13.99 -3.66
CA ALA A 17 3.41 14.50 -3.98
C ALA A 17 3.35 16.03 -3.82
N GLY A 18 4.02 16.57 -2.80
CA GLY A 18 4.13 18.01 -2.56
C GLY A 18 4.93 18.79 -3.61
N SER A 19 5.64 18.13 -4.53
CA SER A 19 6.44 18.81 -5.56
C SER A 19 5.62 19.24 -6.79
N GLY A 20 4.30 18.98 -6.81
CA GLY A 20 3.41 19.37 -7.90
C GLY A 20 3.35 18.37 -9.07
N VAL A 21 3.73 17.11 -8.85
CA VAL A 21 3.48 16.04 -9.83
C VAL A 21 2.02 15.63 -9.84
N ASP A 22 1.50 15.24 -11.00
CA ASP A 22 0.13 14.78 -11.16
C ASP A 22 -0.04 13.32 -10.70
N LEU A 23 1.01 12.51 -10.87
CA LEU A 23 1.00 11.07 -10.62
C LEU A 23 2.29 10.58 -9.97
N ILE A 24 2.17 9.51 -9.18
CA ILE A 24 3.29 8.76 -8.60
C ILE A 24 3.12 7.29 -8.96
N SER A 25 4.09 6.69 -9.65
CA SER A 25 4.12 5.26 -9.92
C SER A 25 5.11 4.52 -9.03
N CYS A 26 4.67 3.41 -8.45
CA CYS A 26 5.38 2.77 -7.35
C CYS A 26 5.30 1.23 -7.42
N GLY A 27 6.29 0.59 -8.05
CA GLY A 27 6.25 -0.86 -8.31
C GLY A 27 6.17 -1.74 -7.06
N TRP A 28 6.79 -1.33 -5.94
CA TRP A 28 6.87 -2.20 -4.76
C TRP A 28 5.50 -2.53 -4.13
N ILE A 29 4.45 -1.75 -4.40
CA ILE A 29 3.09 -2.02 -3.87
C ILE A 29 2.44 -3.26 -4.51
N THR A 30 2.99 -3.77 -5.61
CA THR A 30 2.49 -4.99 -6.27
C THR A 30 3.45 -6.16 -6.08
N HIS A 31 4.72 -6.02 -6.46
CA HIS A 31 5.66 -7.15 -6.49
C HIS A 31 6.44 -7.38 -5.18
N SER A 32 6.32 -6.49 -4.19
CA SER A 32 7.08 -6.56 -2.93
C SER A 32 6.34 -5.96 -1.74
N ALA A 33 5.00 -5.93 -1.79
CA ALA A 33 4.22 -5.50 -0.64
C ALA A 33 4.31 -6.54 0.48
N PRO A 34 4.41 -6.11 1.76
CA PRO A 34 4.38 -7.04 2.88
C PRO A 34 3.01 -7.74 2.97
N CYS A 35 3.01 -9.01 3.36
CA CYS A 35 1.78 -9.75 3.62
C CYS A 35 1.03 -9.15 4.82
N LEU A 36 -0.28 -8.98 4.68
CA LEU A 36 -1.15 -8.71 5.82
C LEU A 36 -1.46 -10.02 6.53
N ASP A 37 -1.17 -10.08 7.82
CA ASP A 37 -1.51 -11.22 8.66
C ASP A 37 -2.99 -11.13 9.08
N VAL A 38 -3.78 -12.17 8.74
CA VAL A 38 -5.22 -12.22 9.01
C VAL A 38 -5.63 -13.59 9.54
N GLY A 39 -6.42 -13.61 10.62
CA GLY A 39 -7.02 -14.81 11.20
C GLY A 39 -8.54 -14.66 11.29
N MET A 40 -9.27 -15.76 11.07
CA MET A 40 -10.72 -15.83 11.27
C MET A 40 -11.01 -16.51 12.61
N ASP A 41 -11.48 -15.74 13.58
CA ASP A 41 -12.02 -16.28 14.83
C ASP A 41 -13.50 -16.60 14.60
N PHE A 42 -13.85 -17.89 14.69
CA PHE A 42 -15.22 -18.36 14.49
C PHE A 42 -15.75 -18.99 15.78
N ASP A 43 -16.74 -18.34 16.39
CA ASP A 43 -17.49 -18.90 17.50
C ASP A 43 -18.58 -19.83 16.98
N GLN A 44 -18.47 -21.13 17.26
CA GLN A 44 -19.52 -22.10 16.99
C GLN A 44 -20.72 -21.81 17.91
N LEU A 45 -21.85 -21.37 17.34
CA LEU A 45 -23.13 -21.46 18.02
C LEU A 45 -23.49 -22.95 18.13
N THR A 46 -23.21 -23.57 19.28
CA THR A 46 -23.76 -24.88 19.62
C THR A 46 -25.28 -24.72 19.77
N ALA A 47 -26.02 -25.06 18.71
CA ALA A 47 -27.46 -25.17 18.78
C ALA A 47 -27.81 -26.38 19.66
N PHE A 48 -28.50 -26.10 20.78
CA PHE A 48 -29.15 -27.07 21.64
C PHE A 48 -30.26 -27.83 20.89
#